data_AF-A0A8B9HJT6-F1
#
_entry.id   AF-A0A8B9HJT6-F1
#
_cell.length_a   1.000
_cell.length_b   1.000
_cell.length_c   1.000
_cell.angle_alpha   90.00
_cell.angle_beta   90.00
_cell.angle_gamma   90.00
#
_symmetry.space_group_name_H-M   'P 1'
#
loop_
_entity.id
_entity.type
_entity.pdbx_description
1 polymer ?
#
loop_
_entity_poly.entity_id
_entity_poly.type
_entity_poly.pdbx_seq_one_letter_code
_entity_poly.pdbx_strand_id
1 'polypeptide(L)' 'MSVPFSNTNLRVPHGFGNILEGLAREVLREQPDDIPTFAAVYFTALLNKLILYFHQMFESKM' A
#
# COMPACT_ATOMS: atom_id res chain seq x y z
N MET A 1 30.23 0.79 6.34
CA MET A 1 30.03 2.24 6.16
C MET A 1 28.97 2.68 7.15
N SER A 2 29.30 3.62 8.05
CA SER A 2 28.34 4.21 9.00
C SER A 2 27.88 5.54 8.43
N VAL A 3 26.60 5.63 8.04
CA VAL A 3 26.00 6.91 7.68
C VAL A 3 25.68 7.68 8.97
N PRO A 4 26.11 8.94 9.11
CA PRO A 4 25.75 9.73 10.28
C PRO A 4 24.23 9.86 10.32
N PHE A 5 23.62 9.53 11.46
CA PHE A 5 22.20 9.77 11.70
C PHE A 5 21.97 11.28 11.59
N SER A 6 21.51 11.73 10.42
CA SER A 6 20.90 13.04 10.29
C SER A 6 19.75 13.12 11.29
N ASN A 7 19.64 14.25 11.98
CA ASN A 7 18.62 14.51 13.00
C ASN A 7 17.23 14.70 12.36
N THR A 8 16.80 13.74 11.55
CA THR A 8 15.57 13.78 10.75
C THR A 8 14.43 13.21 11.57
N ASN A 9 13.53 14.09 12.01
CA ASN A 9 12.21 13.76 12.60
C ASN A 9 11.29 12.95 11.67
N LEU A 10 11.77 12.57 10.48
CA LEU A 10 11.02 11.82 9.49
C LEU A 10 11.26 10.33 9.70
N ARG A 11 10.30 9.66 10.34
CA ARG A 11 10.26 8.19 10.42
C ARG A 11 9.31 7.66 9.37
N VAL A 12 9.71 6.58 8.71
CA VAL A 12 8.83 5.82 7.82
C VAL A 12 7.66 5.27 8.64
N PRO A 13 6.41 5.49 8.24
CA PRO A 13 5.26 4.93 8.94
C PRO A 13 5.29 3.40 8.99
N HIS A 14 4.78 2.83 10.08
CA HIS A 14 4.66 1.39 10.19
C HIS A 14 3.76 0.85 9.07
N GLY A 15 4.12 -0.29 8.48
CA GLY A 15 3.38 -0.91 7.39
C GLY A 15 3.58 -0.29 6.00
N PHE A 16 4.29 0.85 5.89
CA PHE A 16 4.55 1.50 4.59
C PHE A 16 5.33 0.58 3.63
N GLY A 17 6.34 -0.13 4.15
CA GLY A 17 7.11 -1.11 3.36
C GLY A 17 6.23 -2.23 2.80
N ASN A 18 5.30 -2.75 3.60
CA ASN A 18 4.39 -3.82 3.18
C ASN A 18 3.47 -3.39 2.02
N ILE A 19 2.99 -2.14 2.04
CA ILE A 19 2.15 -1.59 0.97
C ILE A 19 2.93 -1.49 -0.33
N LEU A 20 4.18 -0.99 -0.27
CA LEU A 20 5.05 -0.89 -1.46
C LEU A 20 5.45 -2.27 -1.98
N GLU A 21 5.71 -3.23 -1.09
CA GLU A 21 6.01 -4.60 -1.47
C GLU A 21 4.82 -5.27 -2.19
N GLY A 22 3.60 -5.03 -1.72
CA GLY A 22 2.37 -5.48 -2.38
C GLY A 22 2.25 -4.95 -3.81
N LEU A 23 2.45 -3.64 -4.00
CA LEU A 23 2.46 -3.03 -5.33
C LEU A 23 3.56 -3.64 -6.21
N ALA A 24 4.78 -3.76 -5.69
CA ALA A 24 5.92 -4.28 -6.45
C ALA A 24 5.67 -5.71 -6.95
N ARG A 25 5.04 -6.57 -6.12
CA ARG A 25 4.66 -7.93 -6.52
C ARG A 25 3.67 -7.93 -7.70
N GLU A 26 2.64 -7.08 -7.67
CA GLU A 26 1.66 -7.04 -8.76
C GLU A 26 2.23 -6.38 -10.03
N VAL A 27 3.11 -5.38 -9.91
CA VAL A 27 3.85 -4.83 -11.07
C VAL A 27 4.69 -5.91 -11.74
N LEU A 28 5.42 -6.71 -10.95
CA LEU A 28 6.22 -7.82 -11.48
C LEU A 28 5.34 -8.91 -12.13
N ARG A 29 4.10 -9.05 -11.69
CA ARG A 29 3.16 -10.04 -12.23
C ARG A 29 2.50 -9.58 -13.53
N GLU A 30 2.01 -8.35 -13.58
CA GLU A 30 1.25 -7.83 -14.71
C GLU A 30 2.11 -7.13 -15.77
N GLN A 31 3.37 -6.80 -15.43
CA GLN A 31 4.32 -6.12 -16.33
C GLN A 31 3.70 -4.91 -17.07
N PRO A 32 3.04 -3.97 -16.35
CA PRO A 32 2.38 -2.84 -17.01
C PRO A 32 3.40 -1.85 -17.59
N ASP A 33 3.07 -1.28 -18.75
CA ASP A 33 3.89 -0.23 -19.38
C ASP A 33 3.86 1.10 -18.60
N ASP A 34 2.72 1.40 -17.96
CA ASP A 34 2.51 2.61 -17.14
C ASP A 34 2.31 2.24 -15.66
N ILE A 35 3.43 2.17 -14.94
CA ILE A 35 3.46 1.84 -13.52
C ILE A 35 2.69 2.87 -12.66
N PRO A 36 2.83 4.20 -12.84
CA PRO A 36 2.04 5.18 -12.10
C PRO A 36 0.52 4.97 -12.22
N THR A 37 0.02 4.78 -13.44
CA THR A 37 -1.41 4.54 -13.66
C THR A 37 -1.86 3.23 -13.04
N PHE A 38 -1.06 2.16 -13.19
CA PHE A 38 -1.30 0.88 -12.55
C PHE A 38 -1.37 1.00 -11.01
N ALA A 39 -0.43 1.72 -10.40
CA ALA A 39 -0.38 1.92 -8.96
C ALA A 39 -1.63 2.66 -8.43
N ALA A 40 -2.11 3.68 -9.15
CA ALA A 40 -3.32 4.41 -8.77
C ALA A 40 -4.56 3.49 -8.75
N VAL A 41 -4.69 2.63 -9.77
CA VAL A 41 -5.76 1.63 -9.86
C VAL A 41 -5.63 0.60 -8.74
N TYR A 42 -4.42 0.06 -8.53
CA TYR A 42 -4.14 -0.91 -7.48
C TYR A 42 -4.49 -0.39 -6.08
N PHE A 43 -4.05 0.82 -5.73
CA PHE A 43 -4.36 1.41 -4.42
C PHE A 43 -5.85 1.74 -4.26
N THR A 44 -6.52 2.14 -5.34
CA THR A 44 -7.98 2.35 -5.33
C THR A 44 -8.72 1.04 -5.04
N ALA A 45 -8.30 -0.07 -5.67
CA ALA A 45 -8.87 -1.39 -5.42
C ALA A 45 -8.65 -1.84 -3.97
N LEU A 46 -7.45 -1.62 -3.41
CA LEU A 46 -7.16 -1.92 -2.00
C LEU A 46 -8.04 -1.11 -1.04
N LEU A 47 -8.23 0.19 -1.28
CA LEU A 47 -9.10 1.04 -0.46
C LEU A 47 -10.55 0.58 -0.51
N ASN A 48 -11.07 0.26 -1.70
CA ASN A 48 -12.43 -0.25 -1.85
C ASN A 48 -12.62 -1.57 -1.12
N LYS A 49 -11.66 -2.50 -1.23
CA LYS A 49 -11.67 -3.77 -0.51
C LYS A 49 -11.70 -3.55 1.00
N LEU A 50 -10.90 -2.62 1.51
CA LEU A 50 -10.90 -2.25 2.92
C LEU A 50 -12.27 -1.76 3.38
N ILE A 51 -12.88 -0.82 2.64
CA ILE A 51 -14.19 -0.25 2.95
C ILE A 51 -15.28 -1.33 2.94
N LEU A 52 -15.26 -2.23 1.96
CA LEU A 52 -16.22 -3.33 1.86
C LEU A 52 -16.13 -4.28 3.04
N TYR A 53 -14.92 -4.62 3.49
CA TYR A 53 -14.75 -5.44 4.70
C TYR A 53 -15.28 -4.74 5.95
N PHE A 54 -15.04 -3.44 6.09
CA PHE A 54 -15.61 -2.69 7.20
C PHE A 54 -17.14 -2.71 7.17
N HIS A 55 -17.76 -2.47 6.01
CA HIS A 55 -19.21 -2.54 5.87
C HIS A 55 -19.77 -3.91 6.26
N GLN A 56 -19.19 -5.01 5.76
CA GLN A 56 -19.61 -6.37 6.13
C GLN A 56 -19.44 -6.68 7.62
N MET A 57 -18.35 -6.18 8.22
CA MET A 57 -18.10 -6.36 9.64
C MET A 57 -19.10 -5.61 10.52
N PHE A 58 -19.61 -4.46 10.08
CA PHE A 58 -20.67 -3.72 10.78
C PHE A 58 -22.04 -4.41 10.64
N GLU A 59 -22.41 -4.86 9.44
CA GLU A 59 -23.67 -5.58 9.19
C GLU A 59 -23.75 -6.91 9.96
N SER A 60 -22.63 -7.63 10.11
CA SER A 60 -22.61 -8.90 10.83
C SER A 60 -22.73 -8.78 12.36
N LYS A 61 -22.71 -7.56 12.92
CA LYS A 61 -22.67 -7.31 14.37
C LYS A 61 -23.97 -6.68 14.92
N MET A 62 -24.94 -6.37 14.05
CA MET A 62 -26.32 -6.05 14.39
C MET A 62 -27.21 -7.28 14.23
#